data_AF-A0AB73PRH6-F1
#
_entry.id   AF-A0AB73PRH6-F1
#
_cell.length_a   1.000
_cell.length_b   1.000
_cell.length_c   1.000
_cell.angle_alpha   90.00
_cell.angle_beta   90.00
_cell.angle_gamma   90.00
#
_symmetry.space_group_name_H-M   'P 1'
#
loop_
_entity.id
_entity.type
_entity.pdbx_description
1 polymer ?
#
loop_
_entity_poly.entity_id
_entity_poly.type
_entity_poly.pdbx_seq_one_letter_code
_entity_poly.pdbx_strand_id
1 'polypeptide(L)'
;MQCGISDGLPGFSYADADGKFSGIDVDICRGVAAAVFGDDTKVKYTPLTAKERFTALQSGEVDLLSRNTTWTSSRDAGMGMAFTGVTYYDGIGFLTHDKAGLKSAKELDGATVCIQAGTDTELNVADYFKANNMKYTPVTFDRSDESAKALESGRCDTLASDQSQLYALRIKLSNPAEWIVLPEVISKEPLGPVVRRGDDEWFSIVRWTLFAMLNAEEMGINSQNVDEKAANPATPDMAHLLGKEGDYGKDLKLDNKWAYNIIKQVGNYSEIFERNVGSESPLKIKRGQNNLWNNGGIQYAPPVR
;
A
#
# COMPACT_ATOMS: atom_id res chain seq x y z
N MET A 1 -0.11 -8.36 17.71
CA MET A 1 -0.22 -7.01 17.12
C MET A 1 -1.58 -6.84 16.47
N GLN A 2 -2.23 -5.71 16.66
CA GLN A 2 -3.46 -5.33 15.97
C GLN A 2 -3.12 -4.41 14.79
N CYS A 3 -3.49 -4.80 13.56
CA CYS A 3 -3.21 -4.03 12.34
C CYS A 3 -4.51 -3.50 11.74
N GLY A 4 -4.60 -2.19 11.55
CA GLY A 4 -5.64 -1.55 10.77
C GLY A 4 -5.38 -1.73 9.28
N ILE A 5 -6.36 -2.26 8.55
CA ILE A 5 -6.27 -2.52 7.11
C ILE A 5 -7.47 -1.93 6.36
N SER A 6 -7.45 -1.95 5.02
CA SER A 6 -8.63 -1.56 4.23
C SER A 6 -9.79 -2.54 4.45
N ASP A 7 -11.01 -2.05 4.21
CA ASP A 7 -12.27 -2.77 4.42
C ASP A 7 -12.72 -3.59 3.20
N GLY A 8 -11.80 -3.91 2.28
CA GLY A 8 -12.05 -4.82 1.16
C GLY A 8 -11.57 -4.30 -0.19
N LEU A 9 -10.27 -4.07 -0.32
CA LEU A 9 -9.60 -3.65 -1.56
C LEU A 9 -8.69 -4.79 -2.09
N PRO A 10 -9.08 -5.47 -3.19
CA PRO A 10 -8.25 -6.52 -3.80
C PRO A 10 -6.81 -6.07 -4.07
N GLY A 11 -5.85 -6.95 -3.78
CA GLY A 11 -4.42 -6.68 -3.91
C GLY A 11 -3.80 -5.83 -2.78
N PHE A 12 -4.60 -5.09 -2.01
CA PHE A 12 -4.11 -4.29 -0.88
C PHE A 12 -4.49 -4.91 0.47
N SER A 13 -5.80 -5.03 0.73
CA SER A 13 -6.31 -5.79 1.87
C SER A 13 -7.70 -6.33 1.56
N TYR A 14 -7.80 -7.64 1.40
CA TYR A 14 -9.03 -8.31 1.02
C TYR A 14 -9.19 -9.62 1.78
N ALA A 15 -10.39 -9.84 2.32
CA ALA A 15 -10.78 -11.11 2.91
C ALA A 15 -11.38 -12.01 1.82
N ASP A 16 -10.87 -13.24 1.70
CA ASP A 16 -11.50 -14.27 0.89
C ASP A 16 -12.79 -14.82 1.57
N ALA A 17 -13.42 -15.81 0.93
CA ALA A 17 -14.66 -16.42 1.43
C ALA A 17 -14.49 -17.13 2.78
N ASP A 18 -13.27 -17.56 3.12
CA ASP A 18 -12.94 -18.20 4.40
C ASP A 18 -12.55 -17.17 5.48
N GLY A 19 -12.60 -15.87 5.15
CA GLY A 19 -12.23 -14.78 6.04
C GLY A 19 -10.73 -14.59 6.19
N LYS A 20 -9.90 -15.21 5.34
CA LYS A 20 -8.46 -15.03 5.36
C LYS A 20 -8.10 -13.76 4.60
N PHE A 21 -7.36 -12.87 5.28
CA PHE A 21 -6.88 -11.63 4.69
C PHE A 21 -5.64 -11.87 3.82
N SER A 22 -5.58 -11.18 2.68
CA SER A 22 -4.45 -11.13 1.75
C SER A 22 -4.31 -9.74 1.14
N GLY A 23 -3.13 -9.44 0.58
CA GLY A 23 -2.82 -8.16 -0.04
C GLY A 23 -1.49 -7.57 0.45
N ILE A 24 -0.96 -6.58 -0.27
CA ILE A 24 0.35 -6.00 0.04
C ILE A 24 0.38 -5.33 1.42
N ASP A 25 -0.70 -4.67 1.84
CA ASP A 25 -0.81 -4.09 3.18
C ASP A 25 -0.90 -5.17 4.27
N VAL A 26 -1.60 -6.26 3.98
CA VAL A 26 -1.69 -7.43 4.89
C VAL A 26 -0.32 -8.06 5.09
N ASP A 27 0.48 -8.13 4.02
CA ASP A 27 1.84 -8.68 4.06
C ASP A 27 2.82 -7.79 4.83
N ILE A 28 2.65 -6.46 4.81
CA ILE A 28 3.39 -5.58 5.72
C ILE A 28 3.04 -5.90 7.19
N CYS A 29 1.75 -6.06 7.52
CA CYS A 29 1.36 -6.44 8.88
C CYS A 29 1.96 -7.81 9.28
N ARG A 30 1.93 -8.80 8.38
CA ARG A 30 2.55 -10.13 8.60
C ARG A 30 4.05 -10.02 8.77
N GLY A 31 4.72 -9.15 8.00
CA GLY A 31 6.14 -8.87 8.12
C GLY A 31 6.50 -8.35 9.51
N VAL A 32 5.76 -7.36 10.02
CA VAL A 32 6.00 -6.84 11.36
C VAL A 32 5.76 -7.92 12.42
N ALA A 33 4.72 -8.75 12.27
CA ALA A 33 4.49 -9.88 13.18
C ALA A 33 5.64 -10.90 13.14
N ALA A 34 6.15 -11.25 11.97
CA ALA A 34 7.29 -12.14 11.82
C ALA A 34 8.58 -11.56 12.44
N ALA A 35 8.80 -10.25 12.30
CA ALA A 35 9.94 -9.57 12.89
C ALA A 35 9.89 -9.61 14.43
N VAL A 36 8.72 -9.32 15.01
CA VAL A 36 8.52 -9.16 16.46
C VAL A 36 8.38 -10.51 17.17
N PHE A 37 7.61 -11.43 16.59
CA PHE A 37 7.21 -12.67 17.25
C PHE A 37 7.88 -13.92 16.68
N GLY A 38 8.61 -13.79 15.56
CA GLY A 38 9.08 -14.94 14.79
C GLY A 38 7.96 -15.76 14.15
N ASP A 39 6.74 -15.22 14.11
CA ASP A 39 5.52 -15.88 13.64
C ASP A 39 4.60 -14.84 12.98
N ASP A 40 4.46 -14.94 11.67
CA ASP A 40 3.68 -14.04 10.82
C ASP A 40 2.17 -14.11 11.08
N THR A 41 1.71 -15.15 11.77
CA THR A 41 0.30 -15.34 12.15
C THR A 41 -0.09 -14.59 13.43
N LYS A 42 0.86 -13.97 14.14
CA LYS A 42 0.62 -13.21 15.39
C LYS A 42 0.08 -11.79 15.16
N VAL A 43 -0.82 -11.68 14.20
CA VAL A 43 -1.50 -10.46 13.80
C VAL A 43 -3.01 -10.66 13.81
N LYS A 44 -3.73 -9.65 14.28
CA LYS A 44 -5.18 -9.53 14.12
C LYS A 44 -5.47 -8.29 13.28
N TYR A 45 -6.52 -8.37 12.46
CA TYR A 45 -6.85 -7.33 11.51
C TYR A 45 -8.12 -6.59 11.93
N THR A 46 -8.07 -5.26 11.85
CA THR A 46 -9.24 -4.38 11.97
C THR A 46 -9.49 -3.74 10.61
N PRO A 47 -10.55 -4.14 9.88
CA PRO A 47 -10.97 -3.48 8.65
C PRO A 47 -11.49 -2.07 8.96
N LEU A 48 -10.97 -1.05 8.29
CA LEU A 48 -11.28 0.36 8.56
C LEU A 48 -11.66 1.11 7.27
N THR A 49 -12.74 1.87 7.33
CA THR A 49 -13.10 2.87 6.31
C THR A 49 -12.07 4.01 6.25
N ALA A 50 -12.13 4.83 5.19
CA ALA A 50 -11.22 5.97 5.03
C ALA A 50 -11.37 7.01 6.15
N LYS A 51 -12.58 7.14 6.73
CA LYS A 51 -12.92 8.12 7.77
C LYS A 51 -12.39 7.72 9.14
N GLU A 52 -12.52 6.44 9.51
CA GLU A 52 -12.22 6.00 10.88
C GLU A 52 -10.76 5.57 11.09
N ARG A 53 -10.01 5.28 10.01
CA ARG A 53 -8.64 4.71 10.08
C ARG A 53 -7.66 5.46 10.98
N PHE A 54 -7.72 6.79 10.97
CA PHE A 54 -6.81 7.62 11.78
C PHE A 54 -7.22 7.64 13.25
N THR A 55 -8.52 7.69 13.53
CA THR A 55 -9.04 7.65 14.89
C THR A 55 -8.73 6.32 15.55
N ALA A 56 -8.86 5.19 14.84
CA ALA A 56 -8.49 3.88 15.35
C ALA A 56 -6.99 3.79 15.71
N LEU A 57 -6.11 4.40 14.90
CA LEU A 57 -4.68 4.44 15.23
C LEU A 57 -4.40 5.37 16.42
N GLN A 58 -5.02 6.55 16.47
CA GLN A 58 -4.86 7.52 17.56
C GLN A 58 -5.36 7.00 18.90
N SER A 59 -6.48 6.27 18.92
CA SER A 59 -7.09 5.73 20.13
C SER A 59 -6.31 4.56 20.72
N GLY A 60 -5.39 3.97 19.95
CA GLY A 60 -4.69 2.74 20.33
C GLY A 60 -5.48 1.47 20.03
N GLU A 61 -6.61 1.57 19.31
CA GLU A 61 -7.36 0.39 18.84
C GLU A 61 -6.49 -0.49 17.92
N VAL A 62 -5.67 0.13 17.07
CA VAL A 62 -4.67 -0.56 16.25
C VAL A 62 -3.25 -0.10 16.60
N ASP A 63 -2.29 -1.01 16.52
CA ASP A 63 -0.86 -0.73 16.75
C ASP A 63 -0.18 -0.14 15.51
N LEU A 64 -0.65 -0.54 14.34
CA LEU A 64 -0.15 -0.19 13.02
C LEU A 64 -1.33 0.01 12.08
N LEU A 65 -1.31 1.07 11.28
CA LEU A 65 -2.20 1.22 10.13
C LEU A 65 -1.40 0.90 8.86
N SER A 66 -1.58 -0.30 8.30
CA SER A 66 -1.11 -0.62 6.95
C SER A 66 -2.34 -0.74 6.06
N ARG A 67 -2.63 0.36 5.38
CA ARG A 67 -3.82 0.54 4.54
C ARG A 67 -3.43 1.62 3.56
N ASN A 68 -3.51 1.40 2.24
CA ASN A 68 -3.33 2.40 1.17
C ASN A 68 -3.62 3.86 1.61
N THR A 69 -2.63 4.51 2.22
CA THR A 69 -2.79 5.79 2.93
C THR A 69 -1.63 6.67 2.56
N THR A 70 -1.93 7.76 1.88
CA THR A 70 -0.93 8.72 1.43
C THR A 70 -0.27 9.44 2.60
N TRP A 71 1.05 9.54 2.54
CA TRP A 71 1.84 10.44 3.36
C TRP A 71 1.66 11.90 2.88
N THR A 72 0.95 12.69 3.68
CA THR A 72 0.82 14.14 3.48
C THR A 72 1.34 14.90 4.70
N SER A 73 1.70 16.17 4.52
CA SER A 73 2.13 17.03 5.63
C SER A 73 1.04 17.23 6.68
N SER A 74 -0.25 17.28 6.28
CA SER A 74 -1.37 17.42 7.20
C SER A 74 -1.59 16.16 8.04
N ARG A 75 -1.41 14.96 7.47
CA ARG A 75 -1.49 13.70 8.22
C ARG A 75 -0.30 13.54 9.18
N ASP A 76 0.90 13.80 8.69
CA ASP A 76 2.13 13.69 9.47
C ASP A 76 2.20 14.77 10.56
N ALA A 77 2.41 16.03 10.17
CA ALA A 77 2.59 17.14 11.11
C ALA A 77 1.29 17.58 11.78
N GLY A 78 0.17 17.61 11.05
CA GLY A 78 -1.11 18.13 11.56
C GLY A 78 -1.86 17.16 12.47
N MET A 79 -1.94 15.87 12.10
CA MET A 79 -2.66 14.85 12.87
C MET A 79 -1.76 14.08 13.85
N GLY A 80 -0.45 14.34 13.83
CA GLY A 80 0.52 13.70 14.72
C GLY A 80 0.81 12.25 14.37
N MET A 81 0.68 11.88 13.09
CA MET A 81 1.02 10.55 12.60
C MET A 81 2.51 10.45 12.27
N ALA A 82 3.04 9.23 12.23
CA ALA A 82 4.38 8.96 11.78
C ALA A 82 4.35 7.88 10.68
N PHE A 83 4.79 8.23 9.48
CA PHE A 83 4.91 7.31 8.35
C PHE A 83 6.28 6.62 8.39
N THR A 84 6.28 5.29 8.38
CA THR A 84 7.49 4.50 8.64
C THR A 84 8.28 4.23 7.36
N GLY A 85 7.63 4.29 6.20
CA GLY A 85 8.21 4.17 4.87
C GLY A 85 7.11 4.27 3.80
N VAL A 86 7.47 4.10 2.52
CA VAL A 86 6.51 4.08 1.41
C VAL A 86 6.48 2.68 0.82
N THR A 87 5.42 1.93 1.11
CA THR A 87 5.22 0.58 0.57
C THR A 87 4.83 0.62 -0.90
N TYR A 88 4.10 1.67 -1.33
CA TYR A 88 3.64 1.77 -2.71
C TYR A 88 3.53 3.24 -3.14
N TYR A 89 4.22 3.63 -4.21
CA TYR A 89 4.09 4.92 -4.86
C TYR A 89 2.98 4.88 -5.90
N ASP A 90 1.99 5.77 -5.74
CA ASP A 90 0.83 5.87 -6.63
C ASP A 90 0.55 7.33 -7.04
N GLY A 91 -0.54 7.53 -7.76
CA GLY A 91 -1.15 8.83 -8.01
C GLY A 91 -2.63 8.70 -8.33
N ILE A 92 -3.39 9.77 -8.12
CA ILE A 92 -4.83 9.78 -8.43
C ILE A 92 -5.05 9.80 -9.94
N GLY A 93 -5.95 8.94 -10.41
CA GLY A 93 -6.47 8.93 -11.77
C GLY A 93 -7.99 8.89 -11.80
N PHE A 94 -8.53 8.56 -12.97
CA PHE A 94 -9.98 8.52 -13.24
C PHE A 94 -10.34 7.24 -13.99
N LEU A 95 -11.35 6.50 -13.52
CA LEU A 95 -11.91 5.31 -14.16
C LEU A 95 -13.24 5.66 -14.82
N THR A 96 -13.38 5.38 -16.11
CA THR A 96 -14.61 5.64 -16.88
C THR A 96 -14.94 4.47 -17.80
N HIS A 97 -16.17 4.41 -18.29
CA HIS A 97 -16.60 3.39 -19.26
C HIS A 97 -16.08 3.77 -20.65
N ASP A 98 -15.49 2.81 -21.37
CA ASP A 98 -14.98 2.98 -22.74
C ASP A 98 -16.01 3.57 -23.73
N LYS A 99 -17.31 3.31 -23.53
CA LYS A 99 -18.40 3.86 -24.36
C LYS A 99 -18.53 5.38 -24.26
N ALA A 100 -17.99 6.00 -23.21
CA ALA A 100 -17.93 7.45 -23.07
C ALA A 100 -16.99 8.09 -24.11
N GLY A 101 -16.08 7.32 -24.72
CA GLY A 101 -15.16 7.80 -25.75
C GLY A 101 -14.08 8.77 -25.24
N LEU A 102 -13.98 8.94 -23.92
CA LEU A 102 -13.01 9.81 -23.26
C LEU A 102 -11.60 9.21 -23.38
N LYS A 103 -10.62 10.04 -23.72
CA LYS A 103 -9.20 9.64 -23.85
C LYS A 103 -8.31 10.37 -22.85
N SER A 104 -8.81 11.43 -22.23
CA SER A 104 -8.09 12.27 -21.28
C SER A 104 -9.00 12.74 -20.15
N ALA A 105 -8.46 12.84 -18.94
CA ALA A 105 -9.12 13.47 -17.80
C ALA A 105 -9.44 14.97 -18.05
N LYS A 106 -8.80 15.60 -19.04
CA LYS A 106 -9.10 16.97 -19.48
C LYS A 106 -10.43 17.10 -20.23
N GLU A 107 -11.04 15.97 -20.60
CA GLU A 107 -12.34 15.91 -21.25
C GLU A 107 -13.50 15.73 -20.25
N LEU A 108 -13.20 15.80 -18.94
CA LEU A 108 -14.19 15.59 -17.87
C LEU A 108 -14.96 16.87 -17.48
N ASP A 109 -14.90 17.95 -18.25
CA ASP A 109 -15.64 19.17 -17.92
C ASP A 109 -17.16 18.91 -17.86
N GLY A 110 -17.76 19.26 -16.73
CA GLY A 110 -19.17 19.01 -16.42
C GLY A 110 -19.49 17.62 -15.87
N ALA A 111 -18.51 16.73 -15.74
CA ALA A 111 -18.73 15.35 -15.31
C ALA A 111 -19.22 15.23 -13.86
N THR A 112 -19.99 14.18 -13.59
CA THR A 112 -20.31 13.69 -12.26
C THR A 112 -19.23 12.72 -11.80
N VAL A 113 -18.54 13.03 -10.71
CA VAL A 113 -17.38 12.28 -10.22
C VAL A 113 -17.72 11.56 -8.93
N CYS A 114 -17.70 10.24 -8.94
CA CYS A 114 -17.78 9.41 -7.75
C CYS A 114 -16.46 9.49 -6.98
N ILE A 115 -16.51 9.73 -5.67
CA ILE A 115 -15.32 9.88 -4.80
C ILE A 115 -15.61 9.26 -3.43
N GLN A 116 -14.62 8.63 -2.80
CA GLN A 116 -14.74 8.21 -1.39
C GLN A 116 -14.50 9.40 -0.46
N ALA A 117 -15.40 9.65 0.49
CA ALA A 117 -15.29 10.72 1.47
C ALA A 117 -14.14 10.51 2.47
N GLY A 118 -13.55 11.60 2.97
CA GLY A 118 -12.47 11.53 3.96
C GLY A 118 -11.11 11.11 3.36
N THR A 119 -10.92 11.36 2.07
CA THR A 119 -9.71 11.05 1.30
C THR A 119 -9.03 12.33 0.84
N ASP A 120 -7.72 12.26 0.58
CA ASP A 120 -7.01 13.30 -0.15
C ASP A 120 -7.51 13.41 -1.60
N THR A 121 -8.08 12.33 -2.15
CA THR A 121 -8.71 12.30 -3.48
C THR A 121 -9.76 13.38 -3.67
N GLU A 122 -10.63 13.58 -2.68
CA GLU A 122 -11.65 14.64 -2.70
C GLU A 122 -11.03 16.03 -2.89
N LEU A 123 -9.92 16.31 -2.19
CA LEU A 123 -9.22 17.59 -2.25
C LEU A 123 -8.46 17.75 -3.58
N ASN A 124 -7.72 16.73 -3.99
CA ASN A 124 -6.92 16.75 -5.21
C ASN A 124 -7.79 16.84 -6.48
N VAL A 125 -8.95 16.18 -6.51
CA VAL A 125 -9.91 16.32 -7.62
C VAL A 125 -10.46 17.74 -7.67
N ALA A 126 -10.84 18.33 -6.54
CA ALA A 126 -11.31 19.71 -6.50
C ALA A 126 -10.25 20.70 -7.04
N ASP A 127 -9.00 20.53 -6.63
CA ASP A 127 -7.89 21.36 -7.10
C ASP A 127 -7.60 21.15 -8.59
N TYR A 128 -7.63 19.91 -9.08
CA TYR A 128 -7.43 19.60 -10.50
C TYR A 128 -8.47 20.27 -11.40
N PHE A 129 -9.76 20.13 -11.07
CA PHE A 129 -10.83 20.74 -11.86
C PHE A 129 -10.73 22.27 -11.84
N LYS A 130 -10.47 22.86 -10.67
CA LYS A 130 -10.26 24.30 -10.52
C LYS A 130 -9.06 24.79 -11.34
N ALA A 131 -7.92 24.11 -11.27
CA ALA A 131 -6.69 24.48 -11.98
C ALA A 131 -6.83 24.40 -13.51
N ASN A 132 -7.73 23.54 -14.00
CA ASN A 132 -8.00 23.37 -15.43
C ASN A 132 -9.25 24.14 -15.91
N ASN A 133 -9.84 25.01 -15.07
CA ASN A 133 -11.08 25.73 -15.36
C ASN A 133 -12.26 24.82 -15.77
N MET A 134 -12.30 23.61 -15.21
CA MET A 134 -13.38 22.66 -15.43
C MET A 134 -14.37 22.67 -14.25
N LYS A 135 -15.63 22.37 -14.53
CA LYS A 135 -16.68 22.13 -13.55
C LYS A 135 -16.87 20.63 -13.36
N TYR A 136 -17.35 20.23 -12.19
CA TYR A 136 -17.77 18.87 -11.93
C TYR A 136 -18.79 18.82 -10.80
N THR A 137 -19.49 17.69 -10.69
CA THR A 137 -20.39 17.40 -9.57
C THR A 137 -19.82 16.25 -8.75
N PRO A 138 -19.31 16.48 -7.52
CA PRO A 138 -18.87 15.39 -6.65
C PRO A 138 -20.07 14.58 -6.14
N VAL A 139 -19.96 13.25 -6.16
CA VAL A 139 -20.85 12.33 -5.47
C VAL A 139 -20.02 11.50 -4.51
N THR A 140 -20.22 11.71 -3.22
CA THR A 140 -19.39 11.11 -2.17
C THR A 140 -20.00 9.85 -1.59
N PHE A 141 -19.14 8.88 -1.28
CA PHE A 141 -19.50 7.59 -0.68
C PHE A 141 -18.61 7.30 0.52
N ASP A 142 -19.10 6.50 1.46
CA ASP A 142 -18.32 6.11 2.64
C ASP A 142 -17.37 4.96 2.30
N ARG A 143 -17.78 4.05 1.41
CA ARG A 143 -16.99 2.87 1.02
C ARG A 143 -16.58 2.91 -0.45
N SER A 144 -15.41 2.37 -0.75
CA SER A 144 -14.88 2.34 -2.13
C SER A 144 -15.68 1.41 -3.05
N ASP A 145 -16.32 0.37 -2.51
CA ASP A 145 -17.16 -0.52 -3.32
C ASP A 145 -18.50 0.11 -3.70
N GLU A 146 -19.02 1.02 -2.86
CA GLU A 146 -20.23 1.79 -3.16
C GLU A 146 -19.99 2.79 -4.30
N SER A 147 -18.85 3.48 -4.31
CA SER A 147 -18.50 4.41 -5.38
C SER A 147 -18.31 3.71 -6.73
N ALA A 148 -17.72 2.51 -6.73
CA ALA A 148 -17.59 1.67 -7.92
C ALA A 148 -18.95 1.17 -8.44
N LYS A 149 -19.85 0.72 -7.56
CA LYS A 149 -21.22 0.32 -7.94
C LYS A 149 -22.03 1.49 -8.50
N ALA A 150 -21.86 2.69 -7.94
CA ALA A 150 -22.53 3.89 -8.43
C ALA A 150 -22.02 4.32 -9.82
N LEU A 151 -20.72 4.19 -10.07
CA LEU A 151 -20.16 4.33 -11.42
C LEU A 151 -20.80 3.30 -12.37
N GLU A 152 -20.81 2.01 -12.00
CA GLU A 152 -21.36 0.93 -12.83
C GLU A 152 -22.84 1.11 -13.16
N SER A 153 -23.62 1.65 -12.22
CA SER A 153 -25.04 1.94 -12.43
C SER A 153 -25.31 3.19 -13.26
N GLY A 154 -24.28 3.92 -13.70
CA GLY A 154 -24.40 5.18 -14.45
C GLY A 154 -24.80 6.38 -13.60
N ARG A 155 -24.63 6.33 -12.26
CA ARG A 155 -24.88 7.48 -11.37
C ARG A 155 -23.77 8.52 -11.42
N CYS A 156 -22.57 8.11 -11.84
CA CYS A 156 -21.42 8.95 -12.08
C CYS A 156 -20.87 8.70 -13.48
N ASP A 157 -20.26 9.71 -14.09
CA ASP A 157 -19.58 9.60 -15.39
C ASP A 157 -18.16 9.02 -15.23
N THR A 158 -17.56 9.23 -14.06
CA THR A 158 -16.21 8.75 -13.72
C THR A 158 -16.04 8.53 -12.22
N LEU A 159 -15.09 7.69 -11.84
CA LEU A 159 -14.64 7.45 -10.47
C LEU A 159 -13.19 7.93 -10.31
N ALA A 160 -12.94 8.77 -9.31
CA ALA A 160 -11.59 9.22 -8.99
C ALA A 160 -11.05 8.46 -7.75
N SER A 161 -9.80 8.01 -7.84
CA SER A 161 -9.06 7.33 -6.76
C SER A 161 -7.60 7.14 -7.17
N ASP A 162 -6.76 6.64 -6.26
CA ASP A 162 -5.42 6.16 -6.58
C ASP A 162 -5.49 5.12 -7.72
N GLN A 163 -4.58 5.17 -8.70
CA GLN A 163 -4.68 4.29 -9.88
C GLN A 163 -4.69 2.81 -9.51
N SER A 164 -3.89 2.40 -8.52
CA SER A 164 -3.89 1.01 -8.04
C SER A 164 -5.25 0.59 -7.46
N GLN A 165 -5.92 1.49 -6.73
CA GLN A 165 -7.27 1.28 -6.23
C GLN A 165 -8.29 1.24 -7.37
N LEU A 166 -8.15 2.05 -8.42
CA LEU A 166 -9.00 1.98 -9.61
C LEU A 166 -8.88 0.62 -10.32
N TYR A 167 -7.68 0.07 -10.46
CA TYR A 167 -7.50 -1.29 -11.00
C TYR A 167 -8.20 -2.35 -10.14
N ALA A 168 -8.11 -2.24 -8.82
CA ALA A 168 -8.74 -3.15 -7.88
C ALA A 168 -10.27 -3.05 -7.84
N LEU A 169 -10.81 -1.85 -8.00
CA LEU A 169 -12.26 -1.65 -8.12
C LEU A 169 -12.77 -2.13 -9.48
N ARG A 170 -12.02 -1.89 -10.56
CA ARG A 170 -12.36 -2.31 -11.92
C ARG A 170 -12.57 -3.82 -12.03
N ILE A 171 -11.73 -4.64 -11.40
CA ILE A 171 -11.88 -6.11 -11.47
C ILE A 171 -13.13 -6.63 -10.73
N LYS A 172 -13.77 -5.80 -9.90
CA LYS A 172 -15.02 -6.14 -9.20
C LYS A 172 -16.27 -5.75 -9.99
N LEU A 173 -16.12 -5.01 -11.10
CA LEU A 173 -17.22 -4.65 -11.99
C LEU A 173 -17.62 -5.86 -12.84
N SER A 174 -18.86 -5.87 -13.32
CA SER A 174 -19.46 -6.99 -14.07
C SER A 174 -18.69 -7.31 -15.35
N ASN A 175 -18.22 -6.27 -16.06
CA ASN A 175 -17.42 -6.39 -17.28
C ASN A 175 -16.15 -5.53 -17.19
N PRO A 176 -15.09 -5.96 -16.48
CA PRO A 176 -13.90 -5.13 -16.22
C PRO A 176 -13.22 -4.57 -17.48
N ALA A 177 -13.32 -5.27 -18.61
CA ALA A 177 -12.73 -4.85 -19.89
C ALA A 177 -13.41 -3.63 -20.53
N GLU A 178 -14.64 -3.30 -20.12
CA GLU A 178 -15.37 -2.12 -20.60
C GLU A 178 -14.94 -0.82 -19.91
N TRP A 179 -14.03 -0.89 -18.93
CA TRP A 179 -13.63 0.23 -18.09
C TRP A 179 -12.15 0.55 -18.26
N ILE A 180 -11.86 1.83 -18.48
CA ILE A 180 -10.52 2.34 -18.74
C ILE A 180 -10.11 3.34 -17.66
N VAL A 181 -8.85 3.23 -17.21
CA VAL A 181 -8.21 4.26 -16.39
C VAL A 181 -7.60 5.27 -17.36
N LEU A 182 -8.01 6.54 -17.24
CA LEU A 182 -7.50 7.64 -18.06
C LEU A 182 -6.02 7.89 -17.75
N PRO A 183 -5.24 8.41 -18.73
CA PRO A 183 -3.78 8.44 -18.63
C PRO A 183 -3.23 9.48 -17.64
N GLU A 184 -3.99 10.53 -17.33
CA GLU A 184 -3.54 11.57 -16.41
C GLU A 184 -3.43 11.05 -14.97
N VAL A 185 -2.30 11.41 -14.35
CA VAL A 185 -2.06 11.27 -12.91
C VAL A 185 -2.00 12.67 -12.32
N ILE A 186 -2.93 13.01 -11.43
CA ILE A 186 -3.14 14.41 -10.99
C ILE A 186 -2.46 14.74 -9.66
N SER A 187 -1.90 13.75 -8.97
CA SER A 187 -1.33 13.91 -7.65
C SER A 187 -0.15 12.96 -7.41
N LYS A 188 0.51 13.11 -6.24
CA LYS A 188 1.53 12.19 -5.75
C LYS A 188 0.97 11.49 -4.52
N GLU A 189 0.85 10.18 -4.56
CA GLU A 189 0.25 9.38 -3.50
C GLU A 189 1.25 8.33 -2.96
N PRO A 190 2.28 8.74 -2.18
CA PRO A 190 3.16 7.80 -1.49
C PRO A 190 2.40 7.09 -0.36
N LEU A 191 1.99 5.85 -0.59
CA LEU A 191 1.23 5.02 0.34
C LEU A 191 2.17 4.28 1.29
N GLY A 192 1.91 4.36 2.59
CA GLY A 192 2.82 3.76 3.56
C GLY A 192 2.18 3.34 4.87
N PRO A 193 2.92 2.55 5.67
CA PRO A 193 2.49 2.15 7.00
C PRO A 193 2.57 3.35 7.94
N VAL A 194 1.59 3.47 8.83
CA VAL A 194 1.45 4.60 9.74
C VAL A 194 1.40 4.11 11.17
N VAL A 195 2.18 4.74 12.04
CA VAL A 195 2.19 4.52 13.49
C VAL A 195 1.93 5.83 14.23
N ARG A 196 1.63 5.73 15.52
CA ARG A 196 1.57 6.90 16.41
C ARG A 196 2.96 7.48 16.62
N ARG A 197 3.06 8.79 16.83
CA ARG A 197 4.27 9.42 17.35
C ARG A 197 4.46 9.09 18.84
N GLY A 198 5.70 9.25 19.32
CA GLY A 198 6.07 9.03 20.72
C GLY A 198 6.52 7.61 21.05
N ASP A 199 6.62 6.75 20.04
CA ASP A 199 7.19 5.39 20.14
C ASP A 199 8.20 5.15 19.02
N ASP A 200 9.42 5.66 19.22
CA ASP A 200 10.50 5.61 18.23
C ASP A 200 11.00 4.18 17.98
N GLU A 201 10.86 3.30 18.97
CA GLU A 201 11.21 1.89 18.86
C GLU A 201 10.24 1.17 17.94
N TRP A 202 8.94 1.32 18.17
CA TRP A 202 7.91 0.76 17.29
C TRP A 202 8.01 1.31 15.86
N PHE A 203 8.22 2.62 15.73
CA PHE A 203 8.46 3.26 14.45
C PHE A 203 9.65 2.65 13.70
N SER A 204 10.76 2.42 14.41
CA SER A 204 11.95 1.81 13.83
C SER A 204 11.70 0.37 13.39
N ILE A 205 11.01 -0.45 14.22
CA ILE A 205 10.66 -1.84 13.88
C ILE A 205 9.83 -1.91 12.59
N VAL A 206 8.77 -1.11 12.50
CA VAL A 206 7.88 -1.11 11.31
C VAL A 206 8.64 -0.61 10.07
N ARG A 207 9.44 0.45 10.21
CA ARG A 207 10.27 0.98 9.12
C ARG A 207 11.24 -0.07 8.59
N TRP A 208 12.00 -0.69 9.49
CA TRP A 208 13.03 -1.65 9.13
C TRP A 208 12.44 -2.96 8.59
N THR A 209 11.18 -3.28 8.91
CA THR A 209 10.45 -4.38 8.28
C THR A 209 10.36 -4.18 6.76
N LEU A 210 9.87 -3.02 6.30
CA LEU A 210 9.79 -2.71 4.86
C LEU A 210 11.19 -2.66 4.23
N PHE A 211 12.15 -2.01 4.90
CA PHE A 211 13.51 -1.91 4.38
C PHE A 211 14.24 -3.25 4.30
N ALA A 212 13.95 -4.21 5.19
CA ALA A 212 14.48 -5.57 5.07
C ALA A 212 13.93 -6.28 3.83
N MET A 213 12.64 -6.15 3.53
CA MET A 213 12.04 -6.72 2.32
C MET A 213 12.67 -6.15 1.04
N LEU A 214 12.95 -4.85 1.03
CA LEU A 214 13.61 -4.16 -0.10
C LEU A 214 15.08 -4.56 -0.25
N ASN A 215 15.86 -4.55 0.84
CA ASN A 215 17.25 -5.01 0.82
C ASN A 215 17.34 -6.49 0.41
N ALA A 216 16.42 -7.33 0.86
CA ALA A 216 16.37 -8.74 0.46
C ALA A 216 16.14 -8.89 -1.04
N GLU A 217 15.21 -8.13 -1.63
CA GLU A 217 15.01 -8.12 -3.08
C GLU A 217 16.29 -7.68 -3.81
N GLU A 218 16.90 -6.57 -3.37
CA GLU A 218 18.14 -6.03 -3.96
C GLU A 218 19.30 -7.03 -3.92
N MET A 219 19.38 -7.85 -2.86
CA MET A 219 20.41 -8.87 -2.67
C MET A 219 20.04 -10.24 -3.29
N GLY A 220 18.88 -10.36 -3.94
CA GLY A 220 18.41 -11.63 -4.53
C GLY A 220 18.04 -12.70 -3.51
N ILE A 221 17.67 -12.31 -2.30
CA ILE A 221 17.19 -13.17 -1.22
C ILE A 221 15.67 -13.24 -1.29
N ASN A 222 15.09 -14.44 -1.26
CA ASN A 222 13.65 -14.67 -1.31
C ASN A 222 13.23 -15.77 -0.35
N SER A 223 11.92 -15.99 -0.18
CA SER A 223 11.36 -16.98 0.74
C SER A 223 11.88 -18.41 0.51
N GLN A 224 12.27 -18.74 -0.72
CA GLN A 224 12.72 -20.07 -1.13
C GLN A 224 14.22 -20.31 -0.87
N ASN A 225 15.05 -19.25 -0.94
CA ASN A 225 16.51 -19.38 -0.83
C ASN A 225 17.10 -18.81 0.47
N VAL A 226 16.29 -18.15 1.31
CA VAL A 226 16.77 -17.48 2.53
C VAL A 226 17.55 -18.41 3.46
N ASP A 227 17.16 -19.68 3.59
CA ASP A 227 17.86 -20.67 4.42
C ASP A 227 19.29 -20.92 3.91
N GLU A 228 19.45 -21.09 2.59
CA GLU A 228 20.74 -21.30 1.93
C GLU A 228 21.61 -20.04 2.06
N LYS A 229 21.04 -18.87 1.77
CA LYS A 229 21.71 -17.57 1.87
C LYS A 229 22.14 -17.26 3.30
N ALA A 230 21.33 -17.65 4.28
CA ALA A 230 21.65 -17.49 5.70
C ALA A 230 22.72 -18.48 6.17
N ALA A 231 22.82 -19.67 5.57
CA ALA A 231 23.88 -20.63 5.89
C ALA A 231 25.23 -20.18 5.31
N ASN A 232 25.22 -19.61 4.09
CA ASN A 232 26.43 -19.18 3.38
C ASN A 232 26.22 -17.78 2.74
N PRO A 233 26.27 -16.69 3.54
CA PRO A 233 26.11 -15.35 3.00
C PRO A 233 27.21 -15.01 1.99
N ALA A 234 26.82 -14.50 0.82
CA ALA A 234 27.76 -14.16 -0.25
C ALA A 234 28.51 -12.84 -0.01
N THR A 235 27.96 -11.96 0.84
CA THR A 235 28.52 -10.63 1.15
C THR A 235 28.34 -10.32 2.64
N PRO A 236 29.14 -9.41 3.21
CA PRO A 236 28.94 -8.93 4.58
C PRO A 236 27.53 -8.33 4.79
N ASP A 237 27.02 -7.53 3.86
CA ASP A 237 25.69 -6.92 3.98
C ASP A 237 24.57 -7.96 4.03
N MET A 238 24.71 -9.06 3.28
CA MET A 238 23.81 -10.20 3.38
C MET A 238 23.93 -10.90 4.75
N ALA A 239 25.15 -11.02 5.29
CA ALA A 239 25.38 -11.60 6.62
C ALA A 239 24.76 -10.73 7.72
N HIS A 240 24.86 -9.40 7.63
CA HIS A 240 24.23 -8.45 8.56
C HIS A 240 22.70 -8.56 8.50
N LEU A 241 22.12 -8.51 7.31
CA LEU A 241 20.66 -8.60 7.13
C LEU A 241 20.11 -9.93 7.64
N LEU A 242 20.80 -11.05 7.42
CA LEU A 242 20.34 -12.38 7.83
C LEU A 242 20.74 -12.76 9.27
N GLY A 243 21.28 -11.81 10.04
CA GLY A 243 21.62 -12.01 11.46
C GLY A 243 22.77 -12.98 11.69
N LYS A 244 23.69 -13.10 10.74
CA LYS A 244 24.87 -13.99 10.78
C LYS A 244 26.14 -13.30 11.24
N GLU A 245 26.21 -11.99 11.02
CA GLU A 245 27.29 -11.13 11.50
C GLU A 245 26.68 -9.85 12.10
N GLY A 246 27.29 -9.32 13.14
CA GLY A 246 26.73 -8.20 13.90
C GLY A 246 25.54 -8.61 14.78
N ASP A 247 24.98 -7.62 15.47
CA ASP A 247 23.90 -7.80 16.47
C ASP A 247 22.79 -6.76 16.27
N TYR A 248 22.49 -6.46 15.00
CA TYR A 248 21.57 -5.40 14.57
C TYR A 248 20.12 -5.63 15.04
N GLY A 249 19.76 -6.86 15.41
CA GLY A 249 18.50 -7.13 16.11
C GLY A 249 18.39 -6.36 17.42
N LYS A 250 19.49 -6.24 18.20
CA LYS A 250 19.46 -5.54 19.50
C LYS A 250 19.21 -4.05 19.38
N ASP A 251 19.66 -3.43 18.28
CA ASP A 251 19.39 -2.01 18.00
C ASP A 251 17.88 -1.75 17.81
N LEU A 252 17.14 -2.78 17.36
CA LEU A 252 15.68 -2.78 17.25
C LEU A 252 14.97 -3.46 18.43
N LYS A 253 15.71 -3.93 19.43
CA LYS A 253 15.22 -4.78 20.53
C LYS A 253 14.50 -6.05 20.09
N LEU A 254 14.92 -6.61 18.96
CA LEU A 254 14.42 -7.86 18.39
C LEU A 254 15.48 -8.97 18.45
N ASP A 255 15.07 -10.19 18.15
CA ASP A 255 16.01 -11.28 17.85
C ASP A 255 16.83 -10.94 16.59
N ASN A 256 18.10 -11.35 16.54
CA ASN A 256 18.98 -11.05 15.40
C ASN A 256 18.47 -11.66 14.07
N LYS A 257 17.56 -12.64 14.12
CA LYS A 257 16.91 -13.24 12.94
C LYS A 257 15.66 -12.49 12.48
N TRP A 258 15.36 -11.29 13.00
CA TRP A 258 14.13 -10.55 12.66
C TRP A 258 13.90 -10.45 11.13
N ALA A 259 14.91 -10.04 10.37
CA ALA A 259 14.82 -9.92 8.92
C ALA A 259 14.73 -11.28 8.21
N TYR A 260 15.51 -12.27 8.66
CA TYR A 260 15.37 -13.64 8.18
C TYR A 260 13.94 -14.17 8.35
N ASN A 261 13.31 -13.93 9.51
CA ASN A 261 11.93 -14.38 9.79
C ASN A 261 10.92 -13.72 8.84
N ILE A 262 11.08 -12.42 8.57
CA ILE A 262 10.26 -11.70 7.57
C ILE A 262 10.35 -12.41 6.22
N ILE A 263 11.57 -12.56 5.68
CA ILE A 263 11.76 -13.10 4.33
C ILE A 263 11.30 -14.55 4.25
N LYS A 264 11.55 -15.35 5.29
CA LYS A 264 11.15 -16.75 5.33
C LYS A 264 9.63 -16.96 5.27
N GLN A 265 8.87 -16.14 6.01
CA GLN A 265 7.44 -16.35 6.21
C GLN A 265 6.56 -15.53 5.27
N VAL A 266 7.08 -14.38 4.82
CA VAL A 266 6.33 -13.40 4.01
C VAL A 266 6.96 -13.20 2.63
N GLY A 267 8.29 -13.23 2.53
CA GLY A 267 9.04 -12.96 1.31
C GLY A 267 9.62 -11.55 1.24
N ASN A 268 10.40 -11.29 0.18
CA ASN A 268 10.95 -9.97 -0.12
C ASN A 268 9.92 -9.04 -0.78
N TYR A 269 10.32 -7.81 -1.10
CA TYR A 269 9.40 -6.82 -1.66
C TYR A 269 8.84 -7.22 -3.03
N SER A 270 9.64 -7.83 -3.90
CA SER A 270 9.16 -8.35 -5.19
C SER A 270 8.10 -9.45 -5.01
N GLU A 271 8.31 -10.39 -4.08
CA GLU A 271 7.37 -11.47 -3.80
C GLU A 271 6.01 -10.94 -3.32
N ILE A 272 6.01 -9.96 -2.41
CA ILE A 272 4.75 -9.34 -1.95
C ILE A 272 4.12 -8.46 -3.04
N PHE A 273 4.91 -7.83 -3.91
CA PHE A 273 4.37 -7.03 -5.00
C PHE A 273 3.71 -7.93 -6.04
N GLU A 274 4.44 -8.92 -6.57
CA GLU A 274 3.99 -9.73 -7.69
C GLU A 274 2.73 -10.54 -7.38
N ARG A 275 2.67 -11.17 -6.20
CA ARG A 275 1.52 -11.98 -5.79
C ARG A 275 0.24 -11.16 -5.56
N ASN A 276 0.37 -9.92 -5.11
CA ASN A 276 -0.76 -9.13 -4.66
C ASN A 276 -1.24 -8.13 -5.70
N VAL A 277 -0.34 -7.43 -6.37
CA VAL A 277 -0.66 -6.36 -7.33
C VAL A 277 -0.01 -6.56 -8.71
N GLY A 278 1.09 -7.31 -8.76
CA GLY A 278 1.88 -7.49 -9.97
C GLY A 278 1.36 -8.56 -10.92
N SER A 279 2.29 -9.16 -11.65
CA SER A 279 2.04 -10.07 -12.76
C SER A 279 1.40 -11.40 -12.35
N GLU A 280 1.50 -11.79 -11.07
CA GLU A 280 0.87 -13.01 -10.55
C GLU A 280 -0.55 -12.74 -10.01
N SER A 281 -0.90 -11.48 -9.79
CA SER A 281 -2.24 -11.07 -9.34
C SER A 281 -3.23 -10.86 -10.50
N PRO A 282 -4.55 -10.79 -10.26
CA PRO A 282 -5.52 -10.34 -11.26
C PRO A 282 -5.34 -8.87 -11.71
N LEU A 283 -4.62 -8.05 -10.94
CA LEU A 283 -4.45 -6.62 -11.22
C LEU A 283 -3.44 -6.36 -12.34
N LYS A 284 -2.41 -7.20 -12.46
CA LYS A 284 -1.36 -7.11 -13.50
C LYS A 284 -0.68 -5.73 -13.55
N ILE A 285 -0.54 -5.08 -12.40
CA ILE A 285 0.10 -3.76 -12.31
C ILE A 285 1.60 -3.94 -12.53
N LYS A 286 2.19 -3.11 -13.38
CA LYS A 286 3.64 -3.09 -13.56
C LYS A 286 4.29 -2.33 -12.42
N ARG A 287 5.50 -2.74 -12.01
CA ARG A 287 6.27 -2.08 -10.93
C ARG A 287 6.37 -0.56 -11.11
N GLY A 288 6.78 -0.07 -12.27
CA GLY A 288 6.89 1.38 -12.52
C GLY A 288 7.78 2.06 -11.48
N GLN A 289 7.26 3.09 -10.80
CA GLN A 289 7.95 3.77 -9.69
C GLN A 289 8.29 2.82 -8.53
N ASN A 290 7.54 1.74 -8.36
CA ASN A 290 7.74 0.74 -7.32
C ASN A 290 8.87 -0.25 -7.63
N ASN A 291 9.59 -0.10 -8.74
CA ASN A 291 10.86 -0.82 -8.95
C ASN A 291 11.91 -0.38 -7.92
N LEU A 292 12.89 -1.24 -7.68
CA LEU A 292 14.09 -0.85 -6.94
C LEU A 292 14.79 0.34 -7.60
N TRP A 293 15.44 1.16 -6.79
CA TRP A 293 16.19 2.32 -7.21
C TRP A 293 17.26 2.03 -8.27
N ASN A 294 17.91 0.87 -8.20
CA ASN A 294 18.91 0.40 -9.16
C ASN A 294 18.29 -0.23 -10.43
N ASN A 295 16.96 -0.34 -10.49
CA ASN A 295 16.17 -0.87 -11.60
C ASN A 295 15.17 0.17 -12.16
N GLY A 296 15.50 1.46 -12.04
CA GLY A 296 14.74 2.56 -12.64
C GLY A 296 13.46 2.96 -11.89
N GLY A 297 13.23 2.43 -10.68
CA GLY A 297 12.19 2.91 -9.78
C GLY A 297 12.76 3.79 -8.66
N ILE A 298 11.97 3.96 -7.60
CA ILE A 298 12.31 4.81 -6.45
C ILE A 298 12.14 4.08 -5.11
N GLN A 299 11.92 2.77 -5.12
CA GLN A 299 12.01 1.98 -3.90
C GLN A 299 13.48 1.87 -3.47
N TYR A 300 13.82 2.57 -2.39
CA TYR A 300 15.17 2.71 -1.88
C TYR A 300 15.18 2.42 -0.38
N ALA A 301 15.91 1.40 0.04
CA ALA A 301 16.08 1.08 1.45
C ALA A 301 17.48 1.49 1.93
N PRO A 302 17.60 2.15 3.09
CA PRO A 302 18.87 2.27 3.79
C PRO A 302 19.48 0.88 4.09
N PRO A 303 20.82 0.77 4.11
CA PRO A 303 21.50 -0.50 4.41
C PRO A 303 21.38 -0.88 5.88
N VAL A 304 21.29 -2.18 6.18
CA VAL A 304 21.46 -2.72 7.54
C VAL A 304 22.96 -2.81 7.82
N ARG A 305 23.49 -1.92 8.67
CA ARG A 305 24.94 -1.67 8.78
C ARG A 305 25.37 -1.22 10.16
#